data_AF-A0A6G3ZCN2-F1
#
_entry.id   AF-A0A6G3ZCN2-F1
#
_cell.length_a   1.000
_cell.length_b   1.000
_cell.length_c   1.000
_cell.angle_alpha   90.00
_cell.angle_beta   90.00
_cell.angle_gamma   90.00
#
_symmetry.space_group_name_H-M   'P 1'
#
loop_
_entity.id
_entity.type
_entity.pdbx_description
1 polymer ?
#
loop_
_entity_poly.entity_id
_entity_poly.type
_entity_poly.pdbx_seq_one_letter_code
_entity_poly.pdbx_strand_id
1 'polypeptide(L)'
;IVLACTHYPFLANRMRKTAPWPVDWIDTSEAIARRTLTLVEQMHFEPRDFLLPDIAVFTSGDPRTEVMRLASGFGLSTVPFPD
;
A
#
# COMPACT_ATOMS: atom_id res chain seq x y z
N ILE A 1 16.39 7.48 -7.53
CA ILE A 1 15.12 7.81 -8.22
C ILE A 1 13.97 7.55 -7.27
N VAL A 2 13.04 8.49 -7.11
CA VAL A 2 11.87 8.34 -6.24
C VAL A 2 10.79 7.52 -6.95
N LEU A 3 10.19 6.55 -6.26
CA LEU A 3 9.05 5.77 -6.73
C LEU A 3 7.76 6.60 -6.58
N ALA A 4 7.59 7.60 -7.44
CA ALA A 4 6.55 8.63 -7.31
C ALA A 4 5.10 8.19 -7.67
N CYS A 5 4.87 6.89 -7.87
CA CYS A 5 3.54 6.32 -8.04
C CYS A 5 3.40 5.14 -7.08
N THR A 6 2.26 5.02 -6.41
CA THR A 6 1.99 3.98 -5.40
C THR A 6 2.09 2.55 -5.93
N HIS A 7 2.10 2.36 -7.25
CA HIS A 7 2.29 1.06 -7.90
C HIS A 7 3.77 0.65 -8.05
N TYR A 8 4.68 1.63 -8.08
CA TYR A 8 6.09 1.39 -8.42
C TYR A 8 6.88 0.58 -7.39
N PRO A 9 6.58 0.62 -6.07
CA PRO A 9 7.22 -0.28 -5.10
C PRO A 9 7.14 -1.77 -5.52
N PHE A 10 6.02 -2.20 -6.11
CA PHE A 10 5.85 -3.58 -6.60
C PHE A 10 6.74 -3.93 -7.80
N LEU A 11 7.24 -2.93 -8.51
CA LEU A 11 8.08 -3.07 -9.70
C LEU A 11 9.57 -2.84 -9.42
N ALA A 12 9.94 -2.41 -8.21
CA ALA A 12 11.32 -2.00 -7.87
C ALA A 12 12.37 -3.07 -8.22
N ASN A 13 12.05 -4.35 -7.98
CA ASN A 13 12.95 -5.45 -8.32
C ASN A 13 13.16 -5.62 -9.83
N ARG A 14 12.15 -5.34 -10.66
CA ARG A 14 12.31 -5.35 -12.12
C ARG A 14 13.06 -4.12 -12.60
N MET A 15 12.69 -2.94 -12.09
CA MET A 15 13.35 -1.67 -12.42
C MET A 15 14.85 -1.71 -12.13
N ARG A 16 15.27 -2.32 -11.01
CA ARG A 16 16.69 -2.52 -10.68
C ARG A 16 17.43 -3.41 -11.68
N LYS A 17 16.79 -4.46 -12.20
CA LYS A 17 17.41 -5.38 -13.17
C LYS A 17 17.57 -4.76 -14.54
N THR A 18 16.68 -3.83 -14.91
CA THR A 18 16.70 -3.15 -16.20
C THR A 18 17.42 -1.80 -16.15
N ALA A 19 17.94 -1.41 -14.99
CA ALA A 19 18.57 -0.11 -14.82
C ALA A 19 19.87 -0.03 -15.66
N PRO A 20 20.04 0.99 -16.52
CA PRO A 20 21.24 1.17 -17.33
C PRO A 20 22.52 1.47 -16.52
N TRP A 21 22.37 1.85 -15.25
CA TRP A 21 23.45 2.08 -14.29
C TRP A 21 22.92 1.78 -12.87
N PRO A 22 23.78 1.73 -11.84
CA PRO A 22 23.34 1.55 -10.46
C PRO A 22 22.39 2.69 -10.03
N VAL A 23 21.15 2.34 -9.73
CA VAL A 23 20.12 3.27 -9.27
C VAL A 23 19.62 2.86 -7.90
N ASP A 24 19.69 3.80 -6.96
CA ASP A 24 18.96 3.71 -5.70
C ASP A 24 17.50 4.08 -5.93
N TRP A 25 16.61 3.15 -5.62
CA TRP A 25 15.16 3.32 -5.73
C TRP A 25 14.60 3.68 -4.35
N ILE A 26 13.97 4.85 -4.25
CA ILE A 26 13.47 5.39 -2.98
C ILE A 26 11.95 5.16 -2.93
N ASP A 27 11.52 4.24 -2.07
CA ASP A 27 10.11 4.03 -1.74
C ASP A 27 9.66 5.11 -0.74
N THR A 28 8.57 5.81 -1.05
CA THR A 28 8.02 6.89 -0.22
C THR A 28 7.01 6.40 0.82
N SER A 29 6.61 5.13 0.79
CA SER A 29 5.52 4.59 1.61
C SER A 29 5.79 4.77 3.11
N GLU A 30 7.01 4.50 3.57
CA GLU A 30 7.39 4.68 4.98
C GLU A 30 7.33 6.16 5.40
N ALA A 31 7.87 7.07 4.58
CA ALA A 31 7.86 8.50 4.88
C ALA A 31 6.43 9.05 4.97
N ILE A 32 5.54 8.58 4.09
CA ILE A 32 4.11 8.90 4.14
C ILE A 32 3.49 8.36 5.43
N ALA A 33 3.72 7.09 5.78
CA ALA A 33 3.17 6.49 7.00
C ALA A 33 3.60 7.23 8.28
N ARG A 34 4.89 7.59 8.39
CA ARG A 34 5.41 8.38 9.52
C ARG A 34 4.78 9.75 9.59
N ARG A 35 4.65 10.43 8.44
CA ARG A 35 4.00 11.76 8.40
C ARG A 35 2.53 11.66 8.78
N THR A 36 1.81 10.65 8.30
CA THR A 36 0.43 10.38 8.69
C THR A 36 0.34 10.19 10.20
N LEU A 37 1.22 9.39 10.81
CA LEU A 37 1.27 9.18 12.26
C LEU A 37 1.38 10.51 13.03
N THR A 38 2.31 11.38 12.64
CA THR A 38 2.45 12.72 13.27
C THR A 38 1.20 13.59 13.15
N LEU A 39 0.45 13.47 12.04
CA LEU A 39 -0.76 14.25 11.83
C LEU A 39 -1.95 13.70 12.62
N VAL A 40 -2.09 12.37 12.69
CA VAL A 40 -3.19 11.72 13.40
C VAL A 40 -3.08 11.84 14.92
N GLU A 41 -1.88 12.05 15.48
CA GLU A 41 -1.68 12.36 16.91
C GLU A 41 -2.46 13.60 17.37
N GLN A 42 -2.78 14.51 16.45
CA GLN A 42 -3.54 15.74 16.73
C GLN A 42 -5.06 15.57 16.51
N MET A 43 -5.50 14.36 16.17
CA MET A 43 -6.89 14.05 15.83
C MET A 43 -7.46 13.04 16.83
N HIS A 44 -8.78 13.04 16.99
CA HIS A 44 -9.48 12.06 17.81
C HIS A 44 -10.11 10.98 16.92
N PHE A 45 -9.80 9.71 17.22
CA PHE A 45 -10.37 8.54 16.56
C PHE A 45 -10.94 7.61 17.62
N GLU A 46 -12.03 6.93 17.28
CA GLU A 46 -12.50 5.81 18.10
C GLU A 46 -11.47 4.69 18.09
N PRO A 47 -11.23 4.01 19.22
CA PRO A 47 -10.31 2.88 19.28
C PRO A 47 -10.70 1.81 18.27
N ARG A 48 -9.74 1.37 17.46
CA ARG A 48 -9.95 0.23 16.56
C ARG A 48 -10.07 -1.04 17.39
N ASP A 49 -11.05 -1.89 17.07
CA ASP A 49 -11.04 -3.29 17.49
C ASP A 49 -9.95 -4.06 16.73
N PHE A 50 -8.89 -4.45 17.45
CA PHE A 50 -7.74 -5.17 16.91
C PHE A 50 -8.06 -6.63 16.55
N LEU A 51 -9.25 -7.14 16.91
CA LEU A 51 -9.74 -8.44 16.42
C LEU A 51 -10.22 -8.37 14.97
N LEU A 52 -10.52 -7.17 14.46
CA LEU A 52 -10.91 -6.99 13.06
C LEU A 52 -9.69 -7.07 12.15
N PRO A 53 -9.79 -7.76 10.99
CA PRO A 53 -8.68 -7.84 10.04
C PRO A 53 -8.36 -6.47 9.46
N ASP A 54 -7.12 -6.27 9.02
CA ASP A 54 -6.79 -5.18 8.10
C ASP A 54 -7.46 -5.47 6.74
N ILE A 55 -8.08 -4.46 6.14
CA ILE A 55 -8.90 -4.65 4.94
C ILE A 55 -8.33 -3.94 3.71
N ALA A 56 -8.60 -4.53 2.53
CA ALA A 56 -8.42 -3.88 1.24
C ALA A 56 -9.79 -3.78 0.55
N VAL A 57 -10.19 -2.55 0.21
CA VAL A 57 -11.49 -2.26 -0.41
C VAL A 57 -11.30 -2.00 -1.92
N PHE A 58 -12.13 -2.64 -2.76
CA PHE A 58 -12.07 -2.51 -4.22
C PHE A 58 -13.32 -1.81 -4.78
N THR A 59 -13.12 -0.70 -5.49
CA THR A 59 -14.21 0.18 -5.95
C THR A 59 -14.69 -0.08 -7.38
N SER A 60 -13.95 -0.85 -8.19
CA SER A 60 -14.29 -1.09 -9.60
C SER A 60 -15.35 -2.18 -9.82
N GLY A 61 -15.78 -2.88 -8.76
CA GLY A 61 -16.72 -4.01 -8.83
C GLY A 61 -16.15 -5.33 -9.40
N ASP A 62 -14.99 -5.28 -10.07
CA ASP A 62 -14.29 -6.46 -10.63
C ASP A 62 -12.79 -6.43 -10.27
N PRO A 63 -12.41 -6.76 -9.02
CA PRO A 63 -11.00 -6.85 -8.66
C PRO A 63 -10.35 -8.09 -9.26
N ARG A 64 -9.28 -7.88 -10.04
CA ARG A 64 -8.52 -8.97 -10.66
C ARG A 64 -7.88 -9.87 -9.59
N THR A 65 -7.86 -11.18 -9.82
CA THR A 65 -7.32 -12.18 -8.89
C THR A 65 -5.88 -11.89 -8.45
N GLU A 66 -5.05 -11.37 -9.35
CA GLU A 66 -3.66 -11.02 -9.05
C GLU A 66 -3.56 -9.88 -8.04
N VAL A 67 -4.46 -8.89 -8.12
CA VAL A 67 -4.49 -7.74 -7.21
C VAL A 67 -5.02 -8.17 -5.84
N MET A 68 -6.04 -9.05 -5.81
CA MET A 68 -6.53 -9.64 -4.55
C MET A 68 -5.43 -10.45 -3.85
N ARG A 69 -4.70 -11.29 -4.60
CA ARG A 69 -3.56 -12.05 -4.06
C ARG A 69 -2.44 -11.15 -3.57
N LEU A 70 -2.15 -10.06 -4.28
CA LEU A 70 -1.17 -9.06 -3.83
C LEU A 70 -1.58 -8.48 -2.48
N ALA A 71 -2.83 -8.04 -2.34
CA ALA A 71 -3.35 -7.49 -1.09
C ALA A 71 -3.27 -8.50 0.07
N SER A 72 -3.67 -9.76 -0.16
CA SER A 72 -3.54 -10.82 0.83
C SER A 72 -2.08 -11.13 1.19
N GLY A 73 -1.14 -10.95 0.26
CA GLY A 73 0.29 -11.05 0.54
C GLY A 73 0.81 -10.00 1.54
N PHE A 74 0.09 -8.90 1.73
CA PHE A 74 0.34 -7.90 2.77
C PHE A 74 -0.46 -8.12 4.05
N GLY A 75 -1.16 -9.25 4.18
CA GLY A 75 -2.01 -9.56 5.34
C GLY A 75 -3.40 -8.91 5.30
N LEU A 76 -3.78 -8.30 4.17
CA LEU A 76 -5.08 -7.63 4.03
C LEU A 76 -6.17 -8.61 3.59
N SER A 77 -7.32 -8.53 4.25
CA SER A 77 -8.56 -9.20 3.85
C SER A 77 -9.28 -8.37 2.79
N THR A 78 -9.57 -8.96 1.64
CA THR A 78 -10.28 -8.27 0.56
C THR A 78 -11.76 -8.17 0.87
N VAL A 79 -12.33 -6.97 0.82
CA VAL A 79 -13.76 -6.73 1.04
C VAL A 79 -14.34 -5.93 -0.14
N PRO A 80 -15.62 -6.16 -0.50
CA PRO A 80 -16.29 -5.33 -1.49
C PRO A 80 -16.41 -3.89 -0.99
N PHE A 81 -16.47 -2.93 -1.91
CA PHE A 81 -16.85 -1.56 -1.56
C PHE A 81 -18.31 -1.56 -1.08
N PRO A 82 -18.64 -0.87 0.03
CA PRO A 82 -20.03 -0.75 0.48
C PRO A 82 -20.89 -0.08 -0.60
N ASP A 83 -22.08 -0.63 -0.86
CA ASP A 83 -23.08 0.02 -1.72
C ASP A 83 -23.53 1.39 -1.18
#